data_AF-A0A8H2PMB2-F1
#
_entry.id   AF-A0A8H2PMB2-F1
#
_cell.length_a   1.000
_cell.length_b   1.000
_cell.length_c   1.000
_cell.angle_alpha   90.00
_cell.angle_beta   90.00
_cell.angle_gamma   90.00
#
_symmetry.space_group_name_H-M   'P 1'
#
loop_
_entity.id
_entity.type
_entity.pdbx_description
1 polymer ?
#
loop_
_entity_poly.entity_id
_entity_poly.type
_entity_poly.pdbx_seq_one_letter_code
_entity_poly.pdbx_strand_id
1 'polypeptide(L)'
;MVSNLNLSLYSGSPPQNSDGNLKISNGPLYSKESVMKILTELGADSINVVTRKASRHIQKYDLDIDDGVLKLLKMALNSGKYLNSQWCEHGKGSTWSACDAYSVIENKWYETMHDYLETKWYIKFAIGKTGKLILIVSCHTSDEQE
;
A
#
# COMPACT_ATOMS: atom_id res chain seq x y z
N MET A 1 -18.47 -6.23 23.67
CA MET A 1 -17.33 -5.34 23.35
C MET A 1 -16.87 -5.75 21.95
N VAL A 2 -17.04 -4.90 20.93
CA VAL A 2 -16.55 -5.24 19.59
C VAL A 2 -15.04 -5.00 19.61
N SER A 3 -14.24 -6.05 19.50
CA SER A 3 -12.78 -5.91 19.46
C SER A 3 -12.37 -5.44 18.07
N ASN A 4 -11.72 -4.29 17.98
CA ASN A 4 -11.16 -3.84 16.72
C ASN A 4 -9.93 -4.68 16.38
N LEU A 5 -9.98 -5.33 15.22
CA LEU A 5 -8.98 -6.27 14.75
C LEU A 5 -7.91 -5.54 13.97
N ASN A 6 -6.66 -5.64 14.42
CA ASN A 6 -5.49 -5.23 13.66
C ASN A 6 -4.95 -6.42 12.84
N LEU A 7 -4.99 -6.30 11.51
CA LEU A 7 -4.47 -7.28 10.55
C LEU A 7 -2.98 -7.11 10.24
N SER A 8 -2.40 -5.98 10.62
CA SER A 8 -1.00 -5.67 10.37
C SER A 8 -0.08 -6.17 11.48
N LEU A 9 1.22 -6.26 11.18
CA LEU A 9 2.28 -6.63 12.12
C LEU A 9 2.54 -5.53 13.17
N TYR A 10 2.12 -4.29 12.91
CA TYR A 10 2.28 -3.18 13.83
C TYR A 10 1.62 -3.48 15.19
N SER A 11 2.31 -3.18 16.29
CA SER A 11 1.87 -3.54 17.65
C SER A 11 0.92 -2.53 18.29
N GLY A 12 0.64 -1.40 17.64
CA GLY A 12 -0.28 -0.39 18.16
C GLY A 12 -1.73 -0.87 18.18
N SER A 13 -2.53 -0.22 19.04
CA SER A 13 -3.96 -0.47 19.12
C SER A 13 -4.70 0.27 18.00
N PRO A 14 -5.59 -0.40 17.24
CA PRO A 14 -6.42 0.28 16.27
C PRO A 14 -7.37 1.25 16.96
N PRO A 15 -7.80 2.33 16.27
CA PRO A 15 -8.75 3.29 16.82
C PRO A 15 -10.11 2.62 17.06
N GLN A 16 -10.93 3.21 17.94
CA GLN A 16 -12.27 2.70 18.27
C GLN A 16 -13.25 2.84 17.09
N ASN A 17 -13.12 3.93 16.33
CA ASN A 17 -13.91 4.28 15.16
C ASN A 17 -13.03 5.07 14.17
N SER A 18 -13.63 5.46 13.05
CA SER A 18 -12.97 6.26 12.00
C SER A 18 -13.04 7.76 12.27
N ASP A 19 -13.66 8.16 13.38
CA ASP A 19 -13.86 9.56 13.77
C ASP A 19 -12.64 10.05 14.54
N GLY A 20 -11.64 10.55 13.82
CA GLY A 20 -10.48 11.18 14.45
C GLY A 20 -9.21 11.15 13.61
N ASN A 21 -8.09 11.48 14.25
CA ASN A 21 -6.79 11.44 13.60
C ASN A 21 -6.29 9.99 13.51
N LEU A 22 -6.30 9.44 12.30
CA LEU A 22 -5.83 8.09 12.02
C LEU A 22 -4.31 8.02 11.82
N LYS A 23 -3.58 9.15 11.83
CA LYS A 23 -2.13 9.17 11.60
C LYS A 23 -1.36 8.56 12.77
N ILE A 24 -0.29 7.86 12.42
CA ILE A 24 0.68 7.28 13.34
C ILE A 24 1.99 8.06 13.18
N SER A 25 2.57 8.50 14.31
CA SER A 25 3.80 9.29 14.33
C SER A 25 5.07 8.42 14.17
N ASN A 26 6.22 9.08 13.96
CA ASN A 26 7.58 8.51 13.93
C ASN A 26 8.07 7.90 12.60
N GLY A 27 7.44 8.25 11.49
CA GLY A 27 7.89 7.81 10.16
C GLY A 27 7.35 6.43 9.79
N PRO A 28 7.94 5.77 8.77
CA PRO A 28 7.50 4.45 8.31
C PRO A 28 7.45 3.41 9.43
N LEU A 29 6.40 2.61 9.46
CA LEU A 29 6.20 1.54 10.44
C LEU A 29 7.01 0.29 10.10
N TYR A 30 7.30 0.08 8.83
CA TYR A 30 8.01 -1.10 8.34
C TYR A 30 9.36 -0.70 7.76
N SER A 31 10.45 -1.33 8.23
CA SER A 31 11.77 -1.02 7.69
C SER A 31 11.88 -1.44 6.22
N LYS A 32 12.58 -0.63 5.43
CA LYS A 32 12.83 -0.89 4.00
C LYS A 32 13.38 -2.30 3.79
N GLU A 33 14.33 -2.71 4.61
CA GLU A 33 15.01 -4.01 4.53
C GLU A 33 14.02 -5.16 4.71
N SER A 34 13.09 -5.04 5.67
CA SER A 34 12.11 -6.09 5.96
C SER A 34 11.13 -6.25 4.80
N VAL A 35 10.61 -5.13 4.27
CA VAL A 35 9.66 -5.17 3.15
C VAL A 35 10.35 -5.66 1.87
N MET A 36 11.55 -5.14 1.56
CA MET A 36 12.32 -5.57 0.39
C MET A 36 12.66 -7.06 0.45
N LYS A 37 12.97 -7.60 1.64
CA LYS A 37 13.22 -9.04 1.82
C LYS A 37 12.00 -9.86 1.42
N ILE A 38 10.81 -9.51 1.94
CA ILE A 38 9.55 -10.19 1.60
C ILE A 38 9.30 -10.15 0.08
N LEU A 39 9.40 -8.96 -0.52
CA LEU A 39 9.17 -8.77 -1.96
C LEU A 39 10.20 -9.47 -2.86
N THR A 40 11.39 -9.76 -2.34
CA THR A 40 12.45 -10.44 -3.11
C THR A 40 12.36 -11.96 -2.96
N GLU A 41 12.06 -12.46 -1.76
CA GLU A 41 11.99 -13.90 -1.49
C GLU A 41 10.68 -14.54 -1.98
N LEU A 42 9.56 -13.81 -1.87
CA LEU A 42 8.23 -14.34 -2.20
C LEU A 42 7.62 -13.69 -3.44
N GLY A 43 8.19 -12.60 -3.95
CA GLY A 43 7.67 -11.91 -5.13
C GLY A 43 6.18 -11.55 -4.99
N ALA A 44 5.43 -11.80 -6.05
CA ALA A 44 4.01 -11.53 -6.16
C ALA A 44 3.15 -12.34 -5.16
N ASP A 45 3.58 -13.54 -4.78
CA ASP A 45 2.87 -14.40 -3.83
C ASP A 45 2.78 -13.78 -2.43
N SER A 46 3.63 -12.79 -2.13
CA SER A 46 3.52 -12.01 -0.89
C SER A 46 2.39 -10.97 -0.92
N ILE A 47 1.89 -10.60 -2.09
CA ILE A 47 0.99 -9.45 -2.26
C ILE A 47 -0.46 -9.88 -2.12
N ASN A 48 -1.19 -9.24 -1.20
CA ASN A 48 -2.62 -9.45 -1.03
C ASN A 48 -3.36 -8.11 -1.11
N VAL A 49 -4.23 -7.95 -2.11
CA VAL A 49 -5.05 -6.75 -2.28
C VAL A 49 -6.30 -6.85 -1.41
N VAL A 50 -6.34 -6.09 -0.32
CA VAL A 50 -7.34 -6.29 0.74
C VAL A 50 -8.55 -5.38 0.64
N THR A 51 -8.47 -4.26 -0.09
CA THR A 51 -9.63 -3.37 -0.28
C THR A 51 -10.21 -3.46 -1.68
N ARG A 52 -11.54 -3.32 -1.76
CA ARG A 52 -12.25 -3.25 -3.05
C ARG A 52 -11.80 -2.03 -3.88
N LYS A 53 -11.46 -0.90 -3.24
CA LYS A 53 -11.00 0.30 -3.94
C LYS A 53 -9.64 0.06 -4.60
N ALA A 54 -8.68 -0.52 -3.88
CA ALA A 54 -7.38 -0.90 -4.45
C ALA A 54 -7.54 -1.89 -5.61
N SER A 55 -8.36 -2.93 -5.46
CA SER A 55 -8.63 -3.91 -6.53
C SER A 55 -9.20 -3.25 -7.79
N ARG A 56 -10.16 -2.33 -7.65
CA ARG A 56 -10.71 -1.58 -8.80
C ARG A 56 -9.69 -0.70 -9.49
N HIS A 57 -8.80 -0.04 -8.74
CA HIS A 57 -7.78 0.79 -9.34
C HIS A 57 -6.74 -0.04 -10.09
N ILE A 58 -6.29 -1.14 -9.48
CA ILE A 58 -5.37 -2.09 -10.14
C ILE A 58 -5.96 -2.54 -11.48
N GLN A 59 -7.25 -2.91 -11.51
CA GLN A 59 -7.95 -3.25 -12.76
C GLN A 59 -8.08 -2.06 -13.72
N LYS A 60 -8.46 -0.87 -13.22
CA LYS A 60 -8.65 0.35 -14.03
C LYS A 60 -7.39 0.73 -14.79
N TYR A 61 -6.24 0.60 -14.16
CA TYR A 61 -4.95 0.98 -14.75
C TYR A 61 -4.22 -0.19 -15.40
N ASP A 62 -4.87 -1.35 -15.51
CA ASP A 62 -4.27 -2.56 -16.08
C ASP A 62 -2.93 -2.91 -15.41
N LEU A 63 -2.88 -2.74 -14.09
CA LEU A 63 -1.74 -3.13 -13.28
C LEU A 63 -1.84 -4.62 -13.00
N ASP A 64 -0.89 -5.38 -13.55
CA ASP A 64 -0.68 -6.75 -13.12
C ASP A 64 -0.08 -6.79 -11.71
N ILE A 65 -0.44 -7.80 -10.92
CA ILE A 65 0.11 -7.97 -9.56
C ILE A 65 1.56 -8.45 -9.65
N ASP A 66 1.85 -9.38 -10.57
CA ASP A 66 3.13 -10.09 -10.60
C ASP A 66 4.27 -9.14 -10.95
N ASP A 67 4.05 -8.29 -11.95
CA ASP A 67 5.04 -7.30 -12.37
C ASP A 67 4.71 -5.88 -11.92
N GLY A 68 3.48 -5.40 -12.17
CA GLY A 68 3.11 -3.99 -12.01
C GLY A 68 3.12 -3.53 -10.55
N VAL A 69 2.29 -4.16 -9.71
CA VAL A 69 2.17 -3.80 -8.28
C VAL A 69 3.48 -4.11 -7.55
N LEU A 70 4.12 -5.25 -7.84
CA LEU A 70 5.42 -5.61 -7.27
C LEU A 70 6.49 -4.56 -7.60
N LYS A 71 6.56 -4.10 -8.86
CA LYS A 71 7.47 -3.02 -9.29
C LYS A 71 7.18 -1.73 -8.54
N LEU A 72 5.93 -1.30 -8.44
CA LEU A 72 5.56 -0.08 -7.72
C LEU A 72 5.96 -0.12 -6.24
N LEU A 73 5.78 -1.25 -5.56
CA LEU A 73 6.24 -1.43 -4.17
C LEU A 73 7.77 -1.32 -4.06
N LYS A 74 8.51 -1.98 -4.94
CA LYS A 74 9.98 -1.89 -4.97
C LYS A 74 10.44 -0.46 -5.27
N MET A 75 9.77 0.26 -6.16
CA MET A 75 10.05 1.66 -6.45
C MET A 75 9.75 2.56 -5.24
N ALA A 76 8.62 2.33 -4.56
CA ALA A 76 8.23 3.08 -3.34
C ALA A 76 9.32 3.05 -2.27
N LEU A 77 9.96 1.90 -2.09
CA LEU A 77 11.01 1.69 -1.08
C LEU A 77 12.38 2.19 -1.51
N ASN A 78 12.66 2.28 -2.82
CA ASN A 78 13.98 2.64 -3.32
C ASN A 78 14.13 4.11 -3.70
N SER A 79 13.14 4.66 -4.39
CA SER A 79 13.16 6.02 -4.92
C SER A 79 11.88 6.80 -4.62
N GLY A 80 10.88 6.15 -4.02
CA GLY A 80 9.64 6.78 -3.62
C GLY A 80 9.81 7.72 -2.43
N LYS A 81 8.80 8.57 -2.25
CA LYS A 81 8.71 9.49 -1.12
C LYS A 81 7.67 8.99 -0.13
N TYR A 82 8.10 8.69 1.09
CA TYR A 82 7.21 8.45 2.21
C TYR A 82 6.33 9.68 2.49
N LEU A 83 5.04 9.45 2.73
CA LEU A 83 4.05 10.50 2.98
C LEU A 83 3.66 10.52 4.45
N ASN A 84 3.15 9.41 4.96
CA ASN A 84 2.72 9.23 6.34
C ASN A 84 2.43 7.75 6.64
N SER A 85 2.26 7.45 7.92
CA SER A 85 1.68 6.20 8.39
C SER A 85 0.31 6.48 9.01
N GLN A 86 -0.64 5.58 8.81
CA GLN A 86 -1.99 5.74 9.33
C GLN A 86 -2.72 4.42 9.48
N TRP A 87 -3.72 4.40 10.36
CA TRP A 87 -4.72 3.35 10.39
C TRP A 87 -5.64 3.46 9.17
N CYS A 88 -5.80 2.34 8.47
CA CYS A 88 -6.75 2.20 7.38
C CYS A 88 -7.81 1.17 7.75
N GLU A 89 -9.07 1.56 7.58
CA GLU A 89 -10.24 0.74 7.87
C GLU A 89 -10.53 -0.23 6.71
N HIS A 90 -10.93 -1.46 7.05
CA HIS A 90 -11.44 -2.46 6.11
C HIS A 90 -12.93 -2.69 6.35
N GLY A 91 -13.76 -2.30 5.40
CA GLY A 91 -15.20 -2.60 5.44
C GLY A 91 -15.96 -1.76 6.47
N LYS A 92 -16.71 -2.40 7.39
CA LYS A 92 -17.59 -1.73 8.36
C LYS A 92 -16.97 -1.72 9.77
N GLY A 93 -16.02 -0.84 10.02
CA GLY A 93 -15.71 -0.26 11.34
C GLY A 93 -14.85 -1.05 12.31
N SER A 94 -14.56 -2.32 12.04
CA SER A 94 -13.99 -3.23 13.05
C SER A 94 -12.65 -3.86 12.68
N THR A 95 -12.17 -3.67 11.45
CA THR A 95 -10.93 -4.28 10.98
C THR A 95 -10.02 -3.20 10.41
N TRP A 96 -8.75 -3.23 10.80
CA TRP A 96 -7.79 -2.16 10.54
C TRP A 96 -6.43 -2.70 10.14
N SER A 97 -5.70 -1.95 9.33
CA SER A 97 -4.25 -2.13 9.11
C SER A 97 -3.52 -0.83 9.35
N ALA A 98 -2.41 -0.86 10.08
CA ALA A 98 -1.50 0.27 10.16
C ALA A 98 -0.63 0.28 8.90
N CYS A 99 -0.84 1.26 8.04
CA CYS A 99 -0.25 1.30 6.70
C CYS A 99 0.76 2.42 6.59
N ASP A 100 1.80 2.19 5.80
CA ASP A 100 2.67 3.24 5.29
C ASP A 100 2.19 3.68 3.90
N ALA A 101 2.15 4.99 3.69
CA ALA A 101 1.80 5.62 2.42
C ALA A 101 3.04 6.19 1.74
N TYR A 102 3.20 5.88 0.46
CA TYR A 102 4.28 6.39 -0.38
C TYR A 102 3.73 6.98 -1.66
N SER A 103 4.46 7.96 -2.20
CA SER A 103 4.30 8.38 -3.60
C SER A 103 5.50 7.93 -4.44
N VAL A 104 5.24 7.53 -5.67
CA VAL A 104 6.23 7.03 -6.62
C VAL A 104 6.02 7.71 -7.95
N ILE A 105 7.11 8.01 -8.63
CA ILE A 105 7.09 8.48 -10.02
C ILE A 105 7.55 7.32 -10.90
N GLU A 106 6.69 6.88 -11.81
CA GLU A 106 6.99 5.87 -12.81
C GLU A 106 7.03 6.50 -14.20
N ASN A 107 8.16 6.37 -14.88
CA ASN A 107 8.28 6.70 -16.30
C ASN A 107 7.93 5.46 -17.12
N LYS A 108 6.77 5.48 -17.77
CA LYS A 108 6.28 4.37 -18.60
C LYS A 108 6.32 4.80 -20.07
N TRP A 109 6.84 3.93 -20.93
CA TRP A 109 6.79 4.12 -22.37
C TRP A 109 5.37 3.86 -22.86
N TYR A 110 4.84 4.77 -23.69
CA TYR A 110 3.54 4.63 -24.33
C TYR A 110 3.73 4.54 -25.83
N GLU A 111 3.57 3.32 -26.38
CA GLU A 111 3.73 3.04 -27.81
C GLU A 111 2.85 3.94 -28.70
N THR A 112 1.64 4.27 -28.25
CA THR A 112 0.73 5.14 -29.00
C THR A 112 1.26 6.55 -29.19
N MET A 113 2.04 7.07 -28.24
CA MET A 113 2.62 8.41 -28.28
C MET A 113 4.08 8.42 -28.73
N HIS A 114 4.72 7.25 -28.78
CA HIS A 114 6.17 7.11 -28.99
C HIS A 114 6.97 7.99 -28.01
N ASP A 115 6.51 8.08 -26.76
CA ASP A 115 7.13 8.89 -25.71
C ASP A 115 6.98 8.23 -24.33
N TYR A 116 7.80 8.69 -23.38
CA TYR A 116 7.67 8.36 -21.96
C TYR A 116 6.71 9.32 -21.29
N LEU A 117 5.70 8.78 -20.60
CA LEU A 117 4.87 9.58 -19.71
C LEU A 117 5.23 9.30 -18.26
N GLU A 118 5.36 10.39 -17.52
CA GLU A 118 5.53 10.36 -16.08
C GLU A 118 4.16 10.13 -15.41
N THR A 119 4.04 9.04 -14.66
CA THR A 119 2.85 8.74 -13.85
C THR A 119 3.21 8.77 -12.38
N LYS A 120 2.54 9.64 -11.63
CA LYS A 120 2.67 9.67 -10.17
C LYS A 120 1.66 8.74 -9.52
N TRP A 121 2.18 7.74 -8.82
CA TRP A 121 1.43 6.76 -8.04
C TRP A 121 1.42 7.09 -6.56
N TYR A 122 0.32 6.73 -5.90
CA TYR A 122 0.16 6.68 -4.45
C TYR A 122 -0.17 5.25 -4.05
N ILE A 123 0.64 4.68 -3.15
CA ILE A 123 0.47 3.31 -2.68
C ILE A 123 0.46 3.27 -1.16
N LYS A 124 -0.49 2.53 -0.59
CA LYS A 124 -0.60 2.26 0.85
C LYS A 124 -0.52 0.77 1.08
N PHE A 125 0.43 0.36 1.92
CA PHE A 125 0.59 -1.04 2.27
C PHE A 125 0.90 -1.26 3.75
N ALA A 126 0.69 -2.49 4.21
CA ALA A 126 1.08 -2.95 5.53
C ALA A 126 1.71 -4.34 5.44
N ILE A 127 2.60 -4.70 6.38
CA ILE A 127 2.96 -6.11 6.56
C ILE A 127 1.84 -6.78 7.36
N GLY A 128 1.31 -7.90 6.87
CA GLY A 128 0.31 -8.70 7.56
C GLY A 128 0.85 -9.32 8.84
N LYS A 129 -0.04 -9.69 9.77
CA LYS A 129 0.32 -10.15 11.13
C LYS A 129 1.27 -11.35 11.19
N THR A 130 1.32 -12.17 10.15
CA THR A 130 2.26 -13.31 10.04
C THR A 130 3.67 -12.90 9.59
N GLY A 131 3.88 -11.65 9.19
CA GLY A 131 5.16 -11.13 8.70
C GLY A 131 5.51 -11.53 7.26
N LYS A 132 4.63 -12.26 6.56
CA LYS A 132 4.93 -12.82 5.22
C LYS A 132 4.17 -12.16 4.07
N LEU A 133 3.08 -11.48 4.36
CA LEU A 133 2.21 -10.87 3.35
C LEU A 133 2.34 -9.35 3.39
N ILE A 134 2.28 -8.72 2.22
CA ILE A 134 2.07 -7.29 2.03
C ILE A 134 0.61 -7.07 1.67
N LEU A 135 -0.10 -6.35 2.54
CA LEU A 135 -1.51 -6.00 2.36
C LEU A 135 -1.61 -4.69 1.59
N ILE A 136 -2.09 -4.72 0.35
CA ILE A 136 -2.33 -3.52 -0.45
C ILE A 136 -3.69 -2.94 -0.14
N VAL A 137 -3.67 -1.74 0.43
CA VAL A 137 -4.86 -1.05 0.94
C VAL A 137 -5.32 0.04 -0.02
N SER A 138 -4.39 0.69 -0.70
CA SER A 138 -4.67 1.68 -1.74
C SER A 138 -3.57 1.67 -2.80
N CYS A 139 -3.94 1.89 -4.06
CA CYS A 139 -3.03 2.08 -5.19
C CYS A 139 -3.76 2.94 -6.24
N HIS A 140 -3.29 4.14 -6.56
CA HIS A 140 -3.91 5.01 -7.58
C HIS A 140 -2.93 6.05 -8.13
N THR A 141 -3.29 6.67 -9.24
CA THR A 141 -2.53 7.82 -9.78
C THR A 141 -2.98 9.13 -9.16
N SER A 142 -2.26 10.22 -9.46
CA SER A 142 -2.60 11.59 -9.04
C SER A 142 -3.94 12.12 -9.54
N ASP A 143 -4.52 11.49 -10.56
CA ASP A 143 -5.78 11.93 -11.17
C ASP A 143 -7.00 11.46 -10.35
N GLU A 144 -6.78 10.65 -9.31
CA GLU A 144 -7.78 10.11 -8.40
C GLU A 144 -7.64 10.71 -7.00
N GLN A 145 -8.78 11.05 -6.39
CA GLN A 145 -8.84 11.47 -4.99
C GLN A 145 -8.88 10.25 -4.04
N GLU A 146 -8.15 10.36 -2.91
CA GLU A 146 -8.08 9.32 -1.86
C GLU A 146 -9.42 8.99 -1.20
#